data_AF-G2YAY5-F1
#
_entry.id   AF-G2YAY5-F1
#
_cell.length_a   1.000
_cell.length_b   1.000
_cell.length_c   1.000
_cell.angle_alpha   90.00
_cell.angle_beta   90.00
_cell.angle_gamma   90.00
#
_symmetry.space_group_name_H-M   'P 1'
#
loop_
_entity.id
_entity.type
_entity.pdbx_description
1 polymer ?
#
loop_
_entity_poly.entity_id
_entity_poly.type
_entity_poly.pdbx_seq_one_letter_code
_entity_poly.pdbx_strand_id
1 'polypeptide(L)'
;MQMVTRCIVRNFSLAILLIFSIWLYIFFVSSYDPQLHIVLGKNSKLRSSKEIEDVFNFLRLDSAALRNLCEKTEWNSDKVIFTCDNSIGGVGHIRNSILNCVRYAISAGAGLVIPRIILRNPKDISQIRTGERVSMAYMFDYFHFVDSLRYSCPQMNIYGYIDDVPNSNEGRGSITLLPKFILFSDSENRLRTPGKLERIV
;
A
#
# COMPACT_ATOMS: atom_id res chain seq x y z
N MET A 1 -24.73 31.64 -59.98
CA MET A 1 -25.08 31.06 -58.67
C MET A 1 -24.06 30.07 -58.09
N GLN A 2 -23.11 29.48 -58.84
CA GLN A 2 -22.17 28.48 -58.30
C GLN A 2 -21.01 29.04 -57.45
N MET A 3 -20.70 30.33 -57.56
CA MET A 3 -19.54 30.95 -56.90
C MET A 3 -19.83 31.27 -55.40
N VAL A 4 -21.08 31.61 -55.08
CA VAL A 4 -21.52 31.93 -53.71
C VAL A 4 -21.61 30.66 -52.85
N THR A 5 -22.10 29.55 -53.41
CA THR A 5 -22.20 28.26 -52.71
C THR A 5 -20.83 27.69 -52.33
N ARG A 6 -19.80 27.90 -53.16
CA ARG A 6 -18.42 27.47 -52.87
C ARG A 6 -17.78 28.25 -51.71
N CYS A 7 -18.08 29.54 -51.56
CA CYS A 7 -17.59 30.33 -50.42
C CYS A 7 -18.28 29.97 -49.11
N ILE A 8 -19.59 29.69 -49.16
CA ILE A 8 -20.36 29.27 -47.97
C ILE A 8 -19.85 27.91 -47.46
N VAL A 9 -19.69 26.91 -48.35
CA VAL A 9 -19.20 25.58 -47.97
C VAL A 9 -17.74 25.62 -47.48
N ARG A 10 -16.89 26.48 -48.03
CA ARG A 10 -15.51 26.66 -47.56
C ARG A 10 -15.43 27.29 -46.17
N ASN A 11 -16.30 28.24 -45.86
CA ASN A 11 -16.37 28.85 -44.53
C ASN A 11 -16.93 27.87 -43.48
N PHE A 12 -17.92 27.04 -43.83
CA PHE A 12 -18.42 25.98 -42.94
C PHE A 12 -17.35 24.91 -42.66
N SER A 13 -16.56 24.52 -43.67
CA SER A 13 -15.46 23.57 -43.49
C SER A 13 -14.37 24.10 -42.56
N LEU A 14 -13.99 25.38 -42.70
CA LEU A 14 -13.04 26.03 -41.79
C LEU A 14 -13.58 26.16 -40.37
N ALA A 15 -14.87 26.46 -40.21
CA ALA A 15 -15.50 26.54 -38.89
C ALA A 15 -15.51 25.19 -38.17
N ILE A 16 -15.78 24.08 -38.89
CA ILE A 16 -15.76 22.73 -38.32
C ILE A 16 -14.34 22.34 -37.88
N LEU A 17 -13.32 22.65 -38.67
CA LEU A 17 -11.92 22.37 -38.31
C LEU A 17 -11.47 23.18 -37.08
N LEU A 18 -11.90 24.44 -36.97
CA LEU A 18 -11.62 25.26 -35.79
C LEU A 18 -12.31 24.71 -34.54
N ILE A 19 -13.58 24.31 -34.64
CA ILE A 19 -14.31 23.70 -33.52
C ILE A 19 -13.64 22.40 -33.09
N PHE A 20 -13.27 21.53 -34.04
CA PHE A 20 -12.61 20.27 -33.72
C PHE A 20 -11.22 20.47 -33.06
N SER A 21 -10.46 21.45 -33.52
CA SER A 21 -9.18 21.84 -32.90
C SER A 21 -9.36 22.36 -31.47
N ILE A 22 -10.39 23.19 -31.23
CA ILE A 22 -10.74 23.69 -29.89
C ILE A 22 -11.18 22.54 -28.97
N TRP A 23 -11.99 21.60 -29.46
CA TRP A 23 -12.40 20.42 -28.70
C TRP A 23 -11.23 19.50 -28.36
N LEU A 24 -10.31 19.26 -29.31
CA LEU A 24 -9.08 18.52 -29.05
C LEU A 24 -8.19 19.22 -28.02
N TYR A 25 -8.07 20.55 -28.10
CA TYR A 25 -7.33 21.34 -27.11
C TYR A 25 -7.95 21.22 -25.71
N ILE A 26 -9.27 21.37 -25.59
CA ILE A 26 -9.98 21.21 -24.31
C ILE A 26 -9.84 19.79 -23.77
N PHE A 27 -9.94 18.76 -24.63
CA PHE A 27 -9.78 17.36 -24.22
C PHE A 27 -8.35 17.07 -23.72
N PHE A 28 -7.33 17.59 -24.42
CA PHE A 28 -5.95 17.48 -23.97
C PHE A 28 -5.71 18.25 -22.67
N VAL A 29 -6.16 19.51 -22.55
CA VAL A 29 -6.04 20.30 -21.32
C VAL A 29 -6.80 19.67 -20.14
N SER A 30 -7.96 19.06 -20.39
CA SER A 30 -8.72 18.35 -19.36
C SER A 30 -8.09 17.00 -18.97
N SER A 31 -7.24 16.42 -19.83
CA SER A 31 -6.44 15.22 -19.53
C SER A 31 -5.08 15.55 -18.91
N TYR A 32 -4.64 16.82 -18.99
CA TYR A 32 -3.57 17.34 -18.14
C TYR A 32 -4.16 17.60 -16.76
N ASP A 33 -4.17 16.57 -15.93
CA ASP A 33 -4.37 16.70 -14.49
C ASP A 33 -3.34 17.69 -13.92
N PRO A 34 -3.71 18.90 -13.48
CA PRO A 34 -2.79 19.78 -12.79
C PRO A 34 -2.85 19.43 -11.30
N GLN A 35 -2.29 18.28 -10.92
CA GLN A 35 -1.85 18.01 -9.54
C GLN A 35 -0.61 18.87 -9.19
N LEU A 36 -0.62 20.15 -9.58
CA LEU A 36 0.43 21.12 -9.29
C LEU A 36 -0.18 22.46 -8.84
N HIS A 37 -1.25 22.41 -8.04
CA HIS A 37 -1.83 23.59 -7.39
C HIS A 37 -1.82 23.53 -5.86
N ILE A 38 -0.98 22.69 -5.24
CA ILE A 38 -0.70 22.79 -3.78
C ILE A 38 0.65 23.49 -3.47
N VAL A 39 1.45 23.85 -4.49
CA VAL A 39 2.73 24.53 -4.27
C VAL A 39 2.79 25.81 -5.11
N LEU A 40 2.05 26.86 -4.72
CA LEU A 40 2.48 28.28 -4.87
C LEU A 40 1.48 29.27 -4.21
N GLY A 41 1.21 29.08 -2.91
CA GLY A 41 0.57 30.11 -2.08
C GLY A 41 1.60 31.15 -1.61
N LYS A 42 2.02 32.04 -2.51
CA LYS A 42 2.98 33.12 -2.24
C LYS A 42 2.33 34.24 -1.43
N ASN A 43 2.39 34.16 -0.10
CA ASN A 43 2.22 35.30 0.81
C ASN A 43 3.48 35.46 1.66
N SER A 44 4.43 36.25 1.15
CA SER A 44 5.76 36.48 1.71
C SER A 44 5.78 37.45 2.91
N LYS A 45 4.78 37.41 3.80
CA LYS A 45 4.72 38.34 4.95
C LYS A 45 4.30 37.72 6.28
N LEU A 46 4.62 36.44 6.50
CA LEU A 46 4.55 35.80 7.81
C LEU A 46 5.87 35.08 8.15
N ARG A 47 6.99 35.80 8.01
CA ARG A 47 8.25 35.41 8.62
C ARG A 47 8.32 36.04 10.01
N SER A 48 7.60 35.45 10.96
CA SER A 48 7.87 35.63 12.37
C SER A 48 7.58 34.33 13.10
N SER A 49 8.65 33.72 13.61
CA SER A 49 8.68 32.83 14.78
C SER A 49 7.52 31.83 14.94
N LYS A 50 7.50 30.79 14.13
CA LYS A 50 6.91 29.51 14.54
C LYS A 50 7.98 28.46 14.35
N GLU A 51 8.19 27.64 15.37
CA GLU A 51 9.13 26.52 15.40
C GLU A 51 9.16 25.80 14.05
N ILE A 52 10.31 25.24 13.69
CA ILE A 52 10.38 24.22 12.66
C ILE A 52 9.62 23.02 13.23
N GLU A 53 8.30 23.04 13.11
CA GLU A 53 7.42 21.90 13.32
C GLU A 53 7.91 20.88 12.30
N ASP A 54 8.60 19.86 12.80
CA ASP A 54 9.22 18.84 11.98
C ASP A 54 8.13 18.29 11.03
N VAL A 55 8.36 18.47 9.73
CA VAL A 55 7.44 18.10 8.65
C VAL A 55 7.12 16.61 8.71
N PHE A 56 7.96 15.81 9.37
CA PHE A 56 7.78 14.37 9.56
C PHE A 56 7.16 14.00 10.91
N ASN A 57 6.87 14.97 11.77
CA ASN A 57 6.26 14.76 13.07
C ASN A 57 4.74 14.70 12.94
N PHE A 58 4.28 13.69 12.21
CA PHE A 58 2.86 13.41 12.06
C PHE A 58 2.33 12.74 13.32
N LEU A 59 1.20 13.25 13.82
CA LEU A 59 0.38 12.52 14.79
C LEU A 59 0.03 11.12 14.24
N ARG A 60 -0.44 10.24 15.12
CA ARG A 60 -0.98 8.93 14.75
C ARG A 60 -1.91 9.01 13.53
N LEU A 61 -1.82 8.03 12.64
CA LEU A 61 -2.66 7.91 11.47
C LEU A 61 -4.14 7.78 11.87
N ASP A 62 -4.95 8.75 11.43
CA ASP A 62 -6.43 8.68 11.45
C ASP A 62 -6.94 8.36 10.05
N SER A 63 -7.34 7.11 9.81
CA SER A 63 -7.82 6.69 8.50
C SER A 63 -9.23 6.10 8.58
N ALA A 64 -10.21 6.84 8.03
CA ALA A 64 -11.58 6.35 7.88
C ALA A 64 -11.66 5.09 7.02
N ALA A 65 -10.80 4.96 6.00
CA ALA A 65 -10.74 3.77 5.15
C ALA A 65 -10.27 2.54 5.94
N LEU A 66 -9.25 2.70 6.79
CA LEU A 66 -8.79 1.61 7.65
C LEU A 66 -9.84 1.22 8.67
N ARG A 67 -10.50 2.20 9.29
CA ARG A 67 -11.58 1.97 10.26
C ARG A 67 -12.74 1.20 9.66
N ASN A 68 -13.19 1.60 8.47
CA ASN A 68 -14.25 0.91 7.73
C ASN A 68 -13.87 -0.55 7.40
N LEU A 69 -12.61 -0.80 7.02
CA LEU A 69 -12.12 -2.15 6.79
C LEU A 69 -12.16 -3.00 8.07
N CYS A 70 -11.70 -2.44 9.19
CA CYS A 70 -11.67 -3.14 10.47
C CYS A 70 -13.08 -3.39 11.03
N GLU A 71 -14.02 -2.47 10.85
CA GLU A 71 -15.43 -2.64 11.24
C GLU A 71 -16.15 -3.75 10.46
N LYS A 72 -15.77 -3.97 9.19
CA LYS A 72 -16.34 -5.02 8.34
C LYS A 72 -15.70 -6.39 8.53
N THR A 73 -14.58 -6.45 9.24
CA THR A 73 -13.82 -7.68 9.45
C THR A 73 -14.39 -8.44 10.65
N GLU A 74 -14.56 -9.75 10.53
CA GLU A 74 -14.84 -10.62 11.67
C GLU A 74 -13.55 -10.94 12.41
N TRP A 75 -13.46 -10.58 13.70
CA TRP A 75 -12.22 -10.65 14.47
C TRP A 75 -12.09 -11.94 15.28
N ASN A 76 -10.91 -12.55 15.19
CA ASN A 76 -10.49 -13.72 15.93
C ASN A 76 -9.04 -13.54 16.44
N SER A 77 -8.73 -12.32 16.91
CA SER A 77 -7.38 -11.86 17.26
C SER A 77 -6.73 -12.57 18.44
N ASP A 78 -7.48 -13.40 19.17
CA ASP A 78 -6.96 -14.21 20.26
C ASP A 78 -6.56 -15.63 19.82
N LYS A 79 -7.02 -16.07 18.64
CA LYS A 79 -6.78 -17.44 18.14
C LYS A 79 -5.88 -17.48 16.92
N VAL A 80 -5.97 -16.47 16.06
CA VAL A 80 -5.16 -16.37 14.85
C VAL A 80 -4.24 -15.18 14.99
N ILE A 81 -2.94 -15.43 14.93
CA ILE A 81 -1.90 -14.43 15.13
C ILE A 81 -0.95 -14.44 13.94
N PHE A 82 -0.70 -13.26 13.39
CA PHE A 82 0.28 -13.08 12.32
C PHE A 82 1.61 -12.62 12.90
N THR A 83 2.67 -13.35 12.57
CA THR A 83 4.06 -13.01 12.89
C THR A 83 4.81 -12.64 11.62
N CYS A 84 5.39 -11.46 11.58
CA CYS A 84 6.12 -10.94 10.41
C CYS A 84 7.56 -10.59 10.80
N ASP A 85 8.30 -11.61 11.20
CA ASP A 85 9.66 -11.52 11.75
C ASP A 85 10.76 -11.73 10.69
N ASN A 86 10.37 -11.84 9.41
CA ASN A 86 11.25 -12.17 8.29
C ASN A 86 11.34 -11.04 7.23
N SER A 87 11.18 -9.79 7.64
CA SER A 87 11.33 -8.65 6.74
C SER A 87 12.81 -8.42 6.41
N ILE A 88 13.18 -8.70 5.16
CA ILE A 88 14.55 -8.59 4.63
C ILE A 88 14.54 -7.65 3.44
N GLY A 89 15.49 -6.73 3.37
CA GLY A 89 15.56 -5.84 2.23
C GLY A 89 16.20 -4.49 2.53
N GLY A 90 16.10 -3.59 1.56
CA GLY A 90 16.22 -2.15 1.84
C GLY A 90 14.94 -1.62 2.49
N VAL A 91 14.93 -0.33 2.84
CA VAL A 91 13.79 0.32 3.53
C VAL A 91 12.46 0.12 2.80
N GLY A 92 12.44 0.23 1.46
CA GLY A 92 11.23 0.04 0.66
C GLY A 92 10.67 -1.39 0.70
N HIS A 93 11.56 -2.39 0.67
CA HIS A 93 11.17 -3.80 0.79
C HIS A 93 10.60 -4.10 2.16
N ILE A 94 11.24 -3.60 3.21
CA ILE A 94 10.81 -3.81 4.59
C ILE A 94 9.48 -3.11 4.83
N ARG A 95 9.32 -1.85 4.38
CA ARG A 95 8.02 -1.14 4.45
C ARG A 95 6.91 -1.92 3.76
N ASN A 96 7.15 -2.41 2.55
CA ASN A 96 6.15 -3.20 1.81
C ASN A 96 5.84 -4.52 2.53
N SER A 97 6.84 -5.20 3.07
CA SER A 97 6.66 -6.43 3.86
C SER A 97 5.78 -6.18 5.09
N ILE A 98 6.03 -5.10 5.82
CA ILE A 98 5.27 -4.71 7.01
C ILE A 98 3.83 -4.35 6.66
N LEU A 99 3.62 -3.50 5.64
CA LEU A 99 2.27 -3.07 5.24
C LEU A 99 1.43 -4.24 4.71
N ASN A 100 2.04 -5.17 3.96
CA ASN A 100 1.35 -6.37 3.50
C ASN A 100 0.98 -7.29 4.67
N CYS A 101 1.88 -7.44 5.66
CA CYS A 101 1.59 -8.17 6.87
C CYS A 101 0.35 -7.62 7.60
N VAL A 102 0.31 -6.30 7.82
CA VAL A 102 -0.83 -5.61 8.44
C VAL A 102 -2.10 -5.84 7.62
N ARG A 103 -2.03 -5.70 6.30
CA ARG A 103 -3.18 -5.95 5.40
C ARG A 103 -3.72 -7.37 5.55
N TYR A 104 -2.84 -8.37 5.58
CA TYR A 104 -3.27 -9.76 5.70
C TYR A 104 -3.83 -10.07 7.09
N ALA A 105 -3.22 -9.53 8.16
CA ALA A 105 -3.74 -9.67 9.51
C ALA A 105 -5.17 -9.11 9.62
N ILE A 106 -5.40 -7.89 9.11
CA ILE A 106 -6.74 -7.30 9.07
C ILE A 106 -7.69 -8.14 8.21
N SER A 107 -7.26 -8.55 7.02
CA SER A 107 -8.13 -9.34 6.13
C SER A 107 -8.54 -10.69 6.73
N ALA A 108 -7.74 -11.24 7.64
CA ALA A 108 -8.00 -12.48 8.35
C ALA A 108 -8.67 -12.28 9.73
N GLY A 109 -8.89 -11.03 10.16
CA GLY A 109 -9.34 -10.72 11.51
C GLY A 109 -8.38 -11.18 12.61
N ALA A 110 -7.09 -11.26 12.31
CA ALA A 110 -6.08 -11.83 13.18
C ALA A 110 -5.42 -10.77 14.07
N GLY A 111 -4.79 -11.22 15.16
CA GLY A 111 -3.86 -10.40 15.94
C GLY A 111 -2.53 -10.25 15.21
N LEU A 112 -1.75 -9.23 15.58
CA LEU A 112 -0.47 -8.92 14.97
C LEU A 112 0.63 -8.88 16.02
N VAL A 113 1.69 -9.66 15.83
CA VAL A 113 2.96 -9.43 16.53
C VAL A 113 3.75 -8.37 15.76
N ILE A 114 4.29 -7.38 16.47
CA ILE A 114 5.04 -6.29 15.85
C ILE A 114 6.18 -6.86 14.99
N PRO A 115 6.27 -6.45 13.70
CA PRO A 115 7.29 -6.97 12.80
C PRO A 115 8.71 -6.73 13.28
N ARG A 116 9.61 -7.63 12.90
CA ARG A 116 11.06 -7.49 13.14
C ARG A 116 11.84 -7.48 11.84
N ILE A 117 12.95 -6.77 11.86
CA ILE A 117 13.80 -6.56 10.69
C ILE A 117 14.98 -7.50 10.79
N ILE A 118 15.28 -8.23 9.72
CA ILE A 118 16.51 -9.01 9.63
C ILE A 118 17.61 -8.09 9.08
N LEU A 119 18.69 -7.94 9.86
CA LEU A 119 19.82 -7.13 9.44
C LEU A 119 20.55 -7.78 8.25
N ARG A 120 21.11 -6.92 7.40
CA ARG A 120 22.05 -7.32 6.36
C ARG A 120 23.46 -7.25 6.93
N ASN A 121 24.37 -8.06 6.42
CA ASN A 121 25.76 -7.99 6.85
C ASN A 121 26.35 -6.62 6.43
N PRO A 122 26.85 -5.80 7.38
CA PRO A 122 27.37 -4.47 7.06
C PRO A 122 28.66 -4.53 6.24
N LYS A 123 29.39 -5.65 6.28
CA LYS A 123 30.65 -5.84 5.56
C LYS A 123 30.46 -6.48 4.17
N ASP A 124 29.33 -7.14 3.95
CA ASP A 124 29.01 -7.81 2.70
C ASP A 124 27.52 -7.66 2.39
N ILE A 125 27.19 -6.65 1.57
CA ILE A 125 25.80 -6.32 1.21
C ILE A 125 25.11 -7.43 0.39
N SER A 126 25.85 -8.41 -0.14
CA SER A 126 25.28 -9.58 -0.80
C SER A 126 24.68 -10.57 0.22
N GLN A 127 25.16 -10.54 1.47
CA GLN A 127 24.63 -11.34 2.58
C GLN A 127 23.46 -10.62 3.25
N ILE A 128 22.29 -10.79 2.65
CA ILE A 128 21.04 -10.16 3.10
C ILE A 128 20.35 -10.88 4.27
N ARG A 129 20.83 -12.08 4.65
CA ARG A 129 20.25 -12.92 5.70
C ARG A 129 21.32 -13.28 6.74
N THR A 130 21.53 -12.40 7.71
CA THR A 130 22.43 -12.72 8.85
C THR A 130 21.75 -13.57 9.92
N GLY A 131 20.42 -13.60 9.93
CA GLY A 131 19.61 -14.23 10.98
C GLY A 131 19.44 -13.36 12.24
N GLU A 132 20.16 -12.24 12.32
CA GLU A 132 20.04 -11.25 13.38
C GLU A 132 18.77 -10.42 13.19
N ARG A 133 17.88 -10.48 14.18
CA ARG A 133 16.60 -9.75 14.18
C ARG A 133 16.67 -8.56 15.11
N VAL A 134 16.34 -7.39 14.58
CA VAL A 134 16.23 -6.15 15.36
C VAL A 134 14.80 -5.63 15.37
N SER A 135 14.53 -4.71 16.29
CA SER A 135 13.25 -4.01 16.38
C SER A 135 12.94 -3.26 15.09
N MET A 136 11.65 -3.13 14.76
CA MET A 136 11.16 -2.24 13.71
C MET A 136 11.64 -0.78 13.91
N ALA A 137 11.91 -0.39 15.16
CA ALA A 137 12.49 0.90 15.55
C ALA A 137 13.83 1.21 14.87
N TYR A 138 14.52 0.19 14.35
CA TYR A 138 15.76 0.39 13.59
C TYR A 138 15.56 1.21 12.29
N MET A 139 14.37 1.16 11.69
CA MET A 139 14.08 1.87 10.43
C MET A 139 12.81 2.72 10.45
N PHE A 140 11.89 2.47 11.38
CA PHE A 140 10.58 3.11 11.40
C PHE A 140 10.21 3.54 12.81
N ASP A 141 9.37 4.55 12.94
CA ASP A 141 8.83 4.96 14.23
C ASP A 141 7.88 3.88 14.76
N TYR A 142 8.33 3.22 15.83
CA TYR A 142 7.59 2.16 16.51
C TYR A 142 6.30 2.68 17.15
N PHE A 143 6.35 3.83 17.83
CA PHE A 143 5.20 4.37 18.55
C PHE A 143 4.16 4.90 17.58
N HIS A 144 4.59 5.65 16.57
CA HIS A 144 3.69 6.09 15.51
C HIS A 144 2.98 4.90 14.85
N PHE A 145 3.68 3.80 14.56
CA PHE A 145 3.08 2.60 13.99
C PHE A 145 2.02 1.97 14.92
N VAL A 146 2.37 1.74 16.19
CA VAL A 146 1.47 1.10 17.15
C VAL A 146 0.25 1.98 17.45
N ASP A 147 0.46 3.27 17.69
CA ASP A 147 -0.62 4.20 18.04
C ASP A 147 -1.55 4.44 16.85
N SER A 148 -1.00 4.48 15.64
CA SER A 148 -1.78 4.54 14.38
C SER A 148 -2.72 3.35 14.24
N LEU A 149 -2.21 2.13 14.45
CA LEU A 149 -3.00 0.92 14.32
C LEU A 149 -4.05 0.80 15.43
N ARG A 150 -3.68 1.06 16.69
CA ARG A 150 -4.64 1.03 17.80
C ARG A 150 -5.76 2.04 17.63
N TYR A 151 -5.46 3.21 17.06
CA TYR A 151 -6.43 4.26 16.89
C TYR A 151 -7.34 4.03 15.66
N SER A 152 -6.78 3.59 14.54
CA SER A 152 -7.55 3.37 13.31
C SER A 152 -8.18 1.98 13.21
N CYS A 153 -7.67 0.98 13.93
CA CYS A 153 -8.14 -0.42 13.92
C CYS A 153 -8.13 -1.02 15.34
N PRO A 154 -8.95 -0.51 16.27
CA PRO A 154 -8.92 -0.88 17.68
C PRO A 154 -9.27 -2.34 17.96
N GLN A 155 -9.94 -3.03 17.04
CA GLN A 155 -10.32 -4.43 17.16
C GLN A 155 -9.13 -5.40 17.01
N MET A 156 -8.01 -4.95 16.44
CA MET A 156 -6.82 -5.77 16.23
C MET A 156 -5.94 -5.80 17.47
N ASN A 157 -5.73 -6.99 18.05
CA ASN A 157 -4.77 -7.15 19.14
C ASN A 157 -3.33 -7.06 18.63
N ILE A 158 -2.53 -6.19 19.24
CA ILE A 158 -1.12 -5.96 18.89
C ILE A 158 -0.22 -6.40 20.04
N TYR A 159 0.71 -7.31 19.75
CA TYR A 159 1.65 -7.89 20.70
C TYR A 159 3.08 -7.44 20.39
N GLY A 160 3.89 -7.15 21.40
CA GLY A 160 5.29 -6.73 21.20
C GLY A 160 6.16 -7.87 20.68
N TYR A 161 5.98 -9.04 21.28
CA TYR A 161 6.70 -10.26 20.96
C TYR A 161 5.72 -11.44 20.86
N ILE A 162 6.20 -12.54 20.26
CA ILE A 162 5.42 -13.78 20.18
C ILE A 162 5.14 -14.37 21.56
N ASP A 163 6.04 -14.15 22.52
CA ASP A 163 5.90 -14.64 23.89
C ASP A 163 4.80 -13.89 24.66
N ASP A 164 4.43 -12.69 24.21
CA ASP A 164 3.33 -11.90 24.79
C ASP A 164 1.95 -12.42 24.38
N VAL A 165 1.89 -13.33 23.39
CA VAL A 165 0.65 -13.92 22.90
C VAL A 165 0.17 -14.98 23.92
N PRO A 166 -1.09 -14.92 24.38
CA PRO A 166 -1.64 -15.93 25.27
C PRO A 166 -1.55 -17.33 24.65
N ASN A 167 -1.11 -18.32 25.45
CA ASN A 167 -0.97 -19.71 25.03
C ASN A 167 -0.05 -19.92 23.81
N SER A 168 0.92 -19.02 23.57
CA SER A 168 1.88 -19.11 22.46
C SER A 168 2.65 -20.44 22.42
N ASN A 169 2.90 -21.05 23.59
CA ASN A 169 3.59 -22.32 23.75
C ASN A 169 2.72 -23.56 23.50
N GLU A 170 1.39 -23.40 23.40
CA GLU A 170 0.42 -24.50 23.27
C GLU A 170 -0.09 -24.68 21.82
N GLY A 171 0.25 -23.75 20.92
CA GLY A 171 -0.16 -23.78 19.52
C GLY A 171 0.55 -24.85 18.69
N ARG A 172 -0.07 -25.27 17.57
CA ARG A 172 0.54 -26.16 16.55
C ARG A 172 1.62 -25.44 15.73
N GLY A 173 2.61 -24.81 16.37
CA GLY A 173 3.68 -24.07 15.69
C GLY A 173 3.19 -22.95 14.74
N SER A 174 4.11 -22.22 14.12
CA SER A 174 3.76 -21.22 13.10
C SER A 174 3.59 -21.85 11.72
N ILE A 175 2.50 -21.51 11.03
CA ILE A 175 2.32 -21.87 9.62
C ILE A 175 2.87 -20.74 8.77
N THR A 176 3.85 -21.03 7.92
CA THR A 176 4.38 -20.03 6.99
C THR A 176 3.41 -19.84 5.82
N LEU A 177 2.84 -18.65 5.70
CA LEU A 177 2.02 -18.27 4.56
C LEU A 177 2.94 -17.86 3.41
N LEU A 178 3.06 -18.71 2.40
CA LEU A 178 3.76 -18.39 1.15
C LEU A 178 2.72 -17.94 0.11
N PRO A 179 2.97 -16.85 -0.65
CA PRO A 179 2.05 -16.40 -1.71
C PRO A 179 1.86 -17.37 -2.89
N LYS A 180 2.46 -18.57 -2.86
CA LYS A 180 2.19 -19.61 -3.84
C LYS A 180 0.98 -20.40 -3.35
N PHE A 181 0.01 -20.58 -4.24
CA PHE A 181 -1.29 -21.27 -4.06
C PHE A 181 -2.46 -20.36 -3.68
N ILE A 182 -2.83 -19.46 -4.60
CA ILE A 182 -4.25 -19.29 -4.89
C ILE A 182 -4.65 -20.56 -5.68
N LEU A 183 -5.07 -21.61 -4.98
CA LEU A 183 -5.78 -22.71 -5.61
C LEU A 183 -7.24 -22.28 -5.71
N PHE A 184 -7.67 -21.94 -6.91
CA PHE A 184 -9.10 -21.90 -7.22
C PHE A 184 -9.61 -23.33 -7.08
N SER A 185 -10.30 -23.62 -5.98
CA SER A 185 -11.19 -24.77 -5.92
C SER A 185 -12.44 -24.40 -6.70
N ASP A 186 -12.37 -24.46 -8.03
CA ASP A 186 -13.59 -24.62 -8.81
C ASP A 186 -14.16 -25.98 -8.45
N SER A 187 -15.18 -25.96 -7.61
CA SER A 187 -16.14 -27.04 -7.51
C SER A 187 -16.71 -27.28 -8.91
N GLU A 188 -16.59 -28.53 -9.34
CA GLU A 188 -17.44 -29.22 -10.32
C GLU A 188 -16.78 -29.59 -11.68
N ASN A 189 -16.31 -30.84 -11.73
CA ASN A 189 -16.27 -31.74 -12.88
C ASN A 189 -15.53 -31.30 -14.17
N ARG A 190 -14.21 -31.51 -14.20
CA ARG A 190 -13.55 -32.13 -15.37
C ARG A 190 -12.19 -32.75 -15.02
N LEU A 191 -12.19 -34.02 -14.59
CA LEU A 191 -10.99 -34.85 -14.69
C LEU A 191 -10.63 -35.02 -16.18
N ARG A 192 -9.57 -34.35 -16.66
CA ARG A 192 -8.80 -34.86 -17.80
C ARG A 192 -7.34 -34.36 -17.81
N THR A 193 -6.49 -35.18 -17.18
CA THR A 193 -5.07 -35.47 -17.49
C THR A 193 -4.01 -34.35 -17.50
N PRO A 194 -2.78 -34.63 -17.01
CA PRO A 194 -1.72 -33.63 -16.87
C PRO A 194 -1.02 -33.35 -18.21
N GLY A 195 -1.17 -32.13 -18.72
CA GLY A 195 -0.41 -31.60 -19.86
C GLY A 195 0.86 -30.89 -19.39
N LYS A 196 1.99 -31.59 -19.56
CA LYS A 196 3.35 -31.12 -19.90
C LYS A 196 3.75 -29.68 -19.51
N LEU A 197 4.75 -29.60 -18.62
CA LEU A 197 5.60 -28.42 -18.38
C LEU A 197 6.16 -27.89 -19.70
N GLU A 198 5.92 -26.62 -20.03
CA GLU A 198 6.71 -25.90 -21.02
C GLU A 198 7.30 -24.63 -20.40
N ARG A 199 8.63 -24.59 -20.47
CA ARG A 199 9.54 -23.60 -19.90
C ARG A 199 9.62 -22.44 -20.89
N ILE A 200 9.07 -21.28 -20.54
CA ILE A 200 9.23 -20.07 -21.35
C ILE A 200 10.57 -19.42 -20.96
N VAL A 201 11.49 -19.46 -21.92
CA VAL A 201 12.62 -18.53 -22.06
C VAL A 201 12.07 -17.15 -22.43
#